data_AF-A0A531MEK9-F1
#
_entry.id   AF-A0A531MEK9-F1
#
_cell.length_a   1.000
_cell.length_b   1.000
_cell.length_c   1.000
_cell.angle_alpha   90.00
_cell.angle_beta   90.00
_cell.angle_gamma   90.00
#
_symmetry.space_group_name_H-M   'P 1'
#
loop_
_entity.id
_entity.type
_entity.pdbx_description
1 polymer ?
#
loop_
_entity_poly.entity_id
_entity_poly.type
_entity_poly.pdbx_seq_one_letter_code
_entity_poly.pdbx_strand_id
1 'polypeptide(L)'
;SKIEKIDTAGAWLIDRLVSVFEKKNVEVRLQGQSDVASILLEAVSEAVRREPESGPARPPNIVMRALEAVGRRVYEMRDDFLASMNILGATIRGAQMKLDRGHGVNPAAIFNQIDRMGVGAIPVVVLMSAIVGAIVAQQGAYQLSYFGADIFVVDLVGVLILRELGVLMTAIMIAGRSGSAITAEIGSMKMREEVDALKVIGLNPIGVLVFPR
;
A
#
# COMPACT_ATOMS: atom_id res chain seq x y z
N SER A 1 21.89 -14.98 -49.83
CA SER A 1 21.54 -14.09 -48.70
C SER A 1 22.77 -13.96 -47.81
N LYS A 2 23.31 -12.75 -47.60
CA LYS A 2 24.60 -12.52 -46.90
C LYS A 2 24.35 -12.13 -45.43
N ILE A 3 23.97 -13.09 -44.59
CA ILE A 3 23.93 -12.87 -43.15
C ILE A 3 25.32 -13.19 -42.61
N GLU A 4 26.10 -12.15 -42.29
CA GLU A 4 27.50 -12.30 -41.85
C GLU A 4 27.62 -12.56 -40.35
N LYS A 5 26.64 -12.17 -39.54
CA LYS A 5 26.62 -12.36 -38.08
C LYS A 5 25.20 -12.62 -37.57
N ILE A 6 25.11 -13.46 -36.55
CA ILE A 6 23.88 -13.77 -35.81
C ILE A 6 24.19 -13.69 -34.31
N ASP A 7 23.26 -13.13 -33.53
CA ASP A 7 23.35 -13.04 -32.07
C ASP A 7 22.44 -14.08 -31.40
N THR A 8 22.53 -14.19 -30.07
CA THR A 8 21.75 -15.17 -29.29
C THR A 8 20.24 -14.97 -29.44
N ALA A 9 19.79 -13.73 -29.60
CA ALA A 9 18.37 -13.40 -29.82
C ALA A 9 17.89 -13.87 -31.20
N GLY A 10 18.69 -13.65 -32.24
CA GLY A 10 18.44 -14.15 -33.59
C GLY A 10 18.45 -15.68 -33.66
N ALA A 11 19.42 -16.33 -33.01
CA ALA A 11 19.48 -17.79 -32.93
C ALA A 11 18.26 -18.38 -32.22
N TRP A 12 17.81 -17.75 -31.13
CA TRP A 12 16.60 -18.16 -30.41
C TRP A 12 15.33 -17.98 -31.26
N LEU A 13 15.23 -16.90 -32.04
CA LEU A 13 14.09 -16.68 -32.93
C LEU A 13 14.00 -17.76 -34.02
N ILE A 14 15.14 -18.17 -34.58
CA ILE A 14 15.21 -19.24 -35.58
C ILE A 14 14.78 -20.58 -34.95
N ASP A 15 15.33 -20.94 -33.79
CA ASP A 15 14.96 -22.17 -33.07
C ASP A 15 13.47 -22.19 -32.69
N ARG A 16 12.92 -21.05 -32.27
CA ARG A 16 11.48 -20.88 -32.00
C ARG A 16 10.64 -21.08 -33.27
N LEU A 17 11.05 -20.53 -34.41
CA LEU A 17 10.33 -20.71 -35.67
C LEU A 17 10.36 -22.16 -36.13
N VAL A 18 11.53 -22.82 -36.09
CA VAL A 18 11.68 -24.25 -36.38
C VAL A 18 10.73 -25.06 -35.51
N SER A 19 10.75 -24.84 -34.20
CA SER A 19 9.87 -25.52 -33.23
C SER A 19 8.38 -25.33 -33.52
N VAL A 20 7.96 -24.13 -33.96
CA VAL A 20 6.55 -23.84 -34.31
C VAL A 20 6.10 -24.59 -35.57
N PHE A 21 6.97 -24.71 -36.57
CA PHE A 21 6.67 -25.42 -37.81
C PHE A 21 6.75 -26.94 -37.64
N GLU A 22 7.69 -27.45 -36.85
CA GLU A 22 7.76 -28.86 -36.46
C GLU A 22 6.51 -29.29 -35.67
N LYS A 23 6.01 -28.45 -34.74
CA LYS A 23 4.73 -28.67 -34.04
C LYS A 23 3.52 -28.73 -34.99
N LYS A 24 3.64 -28.22 -36.22
CA LYS A 24 2.62 -28.30 -37.27
C LYS A 24 2.88 -29.44 -38.28
N ASN A 25 3.78 -30.39 -37.96
CA ASN A 25 4.22 -31.47 -38.85
C ASN A 25 4.83 -30.98 -40.17
N VAL A 26 5.47 -29.81 -40.18
CA VAL A 26 6.22 -29.31 -41.33
C VAL A 26 7.70 -29.58 -41.11
N GLU A 27 8.34 -30.31 -42.03
CA GLU A 27 9.79 -30.54 -42.00
C GLU A 27 10.53 -29.25 -42.35
N VAL A 28 11.38 -28.74 -41.44
CA VAL A 28 12.16 -27.52 -41.65
C VAL A 28 13.64 -27.88 -41.80
N ARG A 29 14.27 -27.41 -42.88
CA ARG A 29 15.72 -27.55 -43.10
C ARG A 29 16.39 -26.19 -43.17
N LEU A 30 17.40 -25.98 -42.33
CA LEU A 30 18.21 -24.77 -42.31
C LEU A 30 19.38 -24.92 -43.30
N GLN A 31 19.42 -24.07 -44.33
CA GLN A 31 20.48 -24.08 -45.35
C GLN A 31 21.35 -22.81 -45.31
N GLY A 32 22.63 -22.93 -45.66
CA GLY A 32 23.54 -21.78 -45.82
C GLY A 32 24.11 -21.20 -44.53
N GLN A 33 24.26 -22.02 -43.49
CA GLN A 33 24.82 -21.62 -42.20
C GLN A 33 26.35 -21.53 -42.25
N SER A 34 26.93 -20.52 -41.62
CA SER A 34 28.37 -20.47 -41.34
C SER A 34 28.69 -21.37 -40.14
N ASP A 35 29.93 -21.88 -40.06
CA ASP A 35 30.41 -22.71 -38.92
C ASP A 35 30.21 -22.04 -37.56
N VAL A 36 30.28 -20.70 -37.49
CA VAL A 36 30.03 -19.96 -36.25
C VAL A 36 28.54 -19.94 -35.90
N ALA A 37 27.67 -19.86 -36.91
CA ALA A 37 26.23 -19.83 -36.73
C ALA A 37 25.67 -21.19 -36.32
N SER A 38 26.23 -22.30 -36.84
CA SER A 38 25.80 -23.65 -36.46
C SER A 38 26.07 -23.95 -34.98
N ILE A 39 27.25 -23.58 -34.48
CA ILE A 39 27.60 -23.73 -33.05
C ILE A 39 26.63 -22.94 -32.16
N LEU A 40 26.34 -21.68 -32.52
CA LEU A 40 25.41 -20.85 -31.75
C LEU A 40 23.98 -21.41 -31.79
N LEU A 41 23.51 -21.86 -32.95
CA LEU A 41 22.18 -22.42 -33.11
C LEU A 41 22.03 -23.73 -32.33
N GLU A 42 23.04 -24.59 -32.34
CA GLU A 42 23.04 -25.84 -31.56
C GLU A 42 23.06 -25.56 -30.06
N ALA A 43 23.93 -24.65 -29.60
CA ALA A 43 24.02 -24.26 -28.19
C ALA A 43 22.72 -23.63 -27.66
N VAL A 44 22.06 -22.78 -28.47
CA VAL A 44 20.78 -22.18 -28.12
C VAL A 44 19.65 -23.20 -28.17
N SER A 45 19.60 -24.08 -29.18
CA SER A 45 18.60 -25.15 -29.27
C SER A 45 18.70 -26.12 -28.08
N GLU A 46 19.92 -26.49 -27.68
CA GLU A 46 20.12 -27.32 -26.50
C GLU A 46 19.68 -26.62 -25.21
N ALA A 47 19.99 -25.32 -25.06
CA ALA A 47 19.55 -24.53 -23.90
C ALA A 47 18.01 -24.41 -23.82
N VAL A 48 17.35 -24.17 -24.96
CA VAL A 48 15.88 -24.09 -25.06
C VAL A 48 15.22 -25.43 -24.78
N ARG A 49 15.80 -26.54 -25.24
CA ARG A 49 15.30 -27.90 -24.96
C ARG A 49 15.54 -28.35 -23.52
N ARG A 50 16.58 -27.82 -22.86
CA ARG A 50 16.91 -28.10 -21.45
C ARG A 50 16.03 -27.32 -20.49
N GLU A 51 15.44 -26.19 -20.88
CA GLU A 51 14.34 -25.63 -20.11
C GLU A 51 13.19 -26.62 -20.18
N PRO A 52 12.83 -27.31 -19.08
CA PRO A 52 11.62 -28.11 -19.10
C PRO A 52 10.49 -27.15 -19.45
N GLU A 53 9.70 -27.50 -20.46
CA GLU A 53 8.47 -26.77 -20.76
C GLU A 53 7.76 -26.57 -19.41
N SER A 54 7.81 -25.34 -18.90
CA SER A 54 6.91 -24.91 -17.84
C SER A 54 5.56 -24.74 -18.53
N GLY A 55 5.00 -25.87 -18.98
CA GLY A 55 3.66 -25.95 -19.50
C GLY A 55 2.76 -25.34 -18.44
N PRO A 56 1.71 -24.60 -18.83
CA PRO A 56 0.82 -23.96 -17.87
C PRO A 56 0.40 -25.03 -16.86
N ALA A 57 0.76 -24.81 -15.59
CA ALA A 57 0.35 -25.67 -14.50
C ALA A 57 -1.15 -25.90 -14.65
N ARG A 58 -1.57 -27.18 -14.63
CA ARG A 58 -2.98 -27.57 -14.82
C ARG A 58 -3.86 -26.57 -14.07
N PRO A 59 -4.88 -25.96 -14.71
CA PRO A 59 -5.65 -24.91 -14.07
C PRO A 59 -6.09 -25.43 -12.70
N PRO A 60 -5.66 -24.79 -11.59
CA PRO A 60 -5.94 -25.32 -10.28
C PRO A 60 -7.45 -25.46 -10.13
N ASN A 61 -7.89 -26.54 -9.47
CA ASN A 61 -9.31 -26.72 -9.16
C ASN A 61 -9.88 -25.45 -8.51
N ILE A 62 -11.18 -25.20 -8.65
CA ILE A 62 -11.82 -23.97 -8.15
C ILE A 62 -11.46 -23.70 -6.67
N VAL A 63 -11.41 -24.76 -5.86
CA VAL A 63 -11.00 -24.71 -4.45
C VAL A 63 -9.53 -24.29 -4.30
N MET A 64 -8.64 -24.84 -5.11
CA MET A 64 -7.21 -24.49 -5.10
C MET A 64 -6.97 -23.05 -5.56
N ARG A 65 -7.74 -22.55 -6.53
CA ARG A 65 -7.71 -21.13 -6.96
C ARG A 65 -8.17 -20.19 -5.85
N ALA A 66 -9.22 -20.56 -5.12
CA ALA A 66 -9.69 -19.78 -3.98
C ALA A 66 -8.63 -19.73 -2.87
N LEU A 67 -8.02 -20.87 -2.54
CA LEU A 67 -6.91 -20.96 -1.59
C LEU A 67 -5.68 -20.16 -2.06
N GLU A 68 -5.34 -20.21 -3.34
CA GLU A 68 -4.23 -19.45 -3.93
C GLU A 68 -4.52 -17.94 -3.88
N ALA A 69 -5.74 -17.50 -4.21
CA ALA A 69 -6.12 -16.10 -4.14
C ALA A 69 -6.05 -15.56 -2.70
N VAL A 70 -6.55 -16.34 -1.73
CA VAL A 70 -6.45 -16.01 -0.31
C VAL A 70 -4.98 -15.97 0.12
N GLY A 71 -4.19 -17.00 -0.20
CA GLY A 71 -2.77 -17.06 0.13
C GLY A 71 -1.98 -15.88 -0.43
N ARG A 72 -2.18 -15.56 -1.73
CA ARG A 72 -1.58 -14.41 -2.39
C ARG A 72 -1.94 -13.11 -1.67
N ARG A 73 -3.22 -12.93 -1.33
CA ARG A 73 -3.68 -11.72 -0.64
C ARG A 73 -3.09 -11.57 0.77
N VAL A 74 -2.91 -12.69 1.48
CA VAL A 74 -2.26 -12.72 2.79
C VAL A 74 -0.78 -12.32 2.68
N TYR A 75 -0.07 -12.83 1.67
CA TYR A 75 1.33 -12.45 1.43
C TYR A 75 1.48 -10.98 1.03
N GLU A 76 0.61 -10.48 0.14
CA GLU A 76 0.57 -9.05 -0.22
C GLU A 76 0.32 -8.18 1.03
N MET A 77 -0.66 -8.54 1.86
CA MET A 77 -0.96 -7.81 3.09
C MET A 77 0.21 -7.82 4.08
N ARG A 78 0.94 -8.94 4.19
CA ARG A 78 2.16 -9.03 5.01
C ARG A 78 3.22 -8.06 4.49
N ASP A 79 3.44 -8.03 3.18
CA ASP A 79 4.47 -7.19 2.57
C ASP A 79 4.14 -5.71 2.71
N ASP A 80 2.87 -5.33 2.51
CA ASP A 80 2.37 -3.98 2.77
C ASP A 80 2.52 -3.58 4.24
N PHE A 81 2.26 -4.51 5.17
CA PHE A 81 2.43 -4.27 6.60
C PHE A 81 3.89 -4.04 6.96
N LEU A 82 4.81 -4.86 6.44
CA LEU A 82 6.25 -4.70 6.64
C LEU A 82 6.77 -3.38 6.05
N ALA A 83 6.30 -2.98 4.87
CA ALA A 83 6.61 -1.69 4.28
C ALA A 83 6.13 -0.53 5.16
N SER A 84 4.90 -0.63 5.70
CA SER A 84 4.34 0.36 6.62
C SER A 84 5.15 0.47 7.91
N MET A 85 5.59 -0.66 8.48
CA MET A 85 6.49 -0.69 9.63
C MET A 85 7.84 -0.06 9.32
N ASN A 86 8.39 -0.26 8.13
CA ASN A 86 9.65 0.36 7.73
C ASN A 86 9.53 1.90 7.65
N ILE A 87 8.41 2.41 7.10
CA ILE A 87 8.13 3.85 7.07
C ILE A 87 8.05 4.40 8.50
N LEU A 88 7.28 3.75 9.39
CA LEU A 88 7.20 4.15 10.80
C LEU A 88 8.58 4.14 11.48
N GLY A 89 9.37 3.09 11.28
CA GLY A 89 10.72 2.98 11.84
C GLY A 89 11.71 4.01 11.27
N ALA A 90 11.56 4.40 10.00
CA ALA A 90 12.34 5.46 9.37
C ALA A 90 11.96 6.84 9.92
N THR A 91 10.66 7.09 10.15
CA THR A 91 10.15 8.29 10.80
C THR A 91 10.69 8.39 12.23
N ILE A 92 10.56 7.36 13.06
CA ILE A 92 11.05 7.36 14.45
C ILE A 92 12.57 7.59 14.52
N ARG A 93 13.36 6.92 13.68
CA ARG A 93 14.82 7.15 13.64
C ARG A 93 15.17 8.56 13.15
N GLY A 94 14.44 9.07 12.16
CA GLY A 94 14.56 10.47 11.72
C GLY A 94 14.25 11.46 12.85
N ALA A 95 13.29 11.13 13.73
CA ALA A 95 12.98 11.88 14.94
C ALA A 95 14.15 11.99 15.88
N GLN A 96 14.68 10.84 16.26
CA GLN A 96 15.71 10.73 17.29
C GLN A 96 16.98 11.45 16.82
N MET A 97 17.37 11.27 15.54
CA MET A 97 18.52 11.96 14.96
C MET A 97 18.37 13.49 14.91
N LYS A 98 17.14 14.02 14.80
CA LYS A 98 16.87 15.47 14.84
C LYS A 98 16.78 16.01 16.27
N LEU A 99 16.30 15.21 17.23
CA LEU A 99 16.23 15.57 18.65
C LEU A 99 17.63 15.70 19.28
N ASP A 100 18.52 14.75 18.99
CA ASP A 100 19.88 14.71 19.57
C ASP A 100 20.79 15.85 19.12
N ARG A 101 20.41 16.60 18.07
CA ARG A 101 21.18 17.75 17.55
C ARG A 101 20.72 19.11 18.10
N GLY A 102 19.84 19.14 19.10
CA GLY A 102 19.48 20.35 19.86
C GLY A 102 18.71 21.44 19.12
N HIS A 103 18.63 21.40 17.78
CA HIS A 103 18.06 22.46 16.93
C HIS A 103 17.10 21.90 15.83
N GLY A 104 16.77 20.61 15.86
CA GLY A 104 16.10 19.93 14.75
C GLY A 104 14.56 19.96 14.75
N VAL A 105 13.92 20.39 15.84
CA VAL A 105 12.47 20.38 16.00
C VAL A 105 11.97 21.82 16.11
N ASN A 106 11.27 22.30 15.08
CA ASN A 106 10.66 23.62 15.11
C ASN A 106 9.33 23.53 15.89
N PRO A 107 9.24 24.09 17.12
CA PRO A 107 8.01 24.01 17.91
C PRO A 107 6.83 24.66 17.20
N ALA A 108 7.08 25.72 16.43
CA ALA A 108 6.03 26.39 15.64
C ALA A 108 5.43 25.46 14.58
N ALA A 109 6.21 24.54 14.01
CA ALA A 109 5.69 23.55 13.07
C ALA A 109 4.77 22.53 13.77
N ILE A 110 5.13 22.09 14.97
CA ILE A 110 4.29 21.20 15.79
C ILE A 110 2.98 21.91 16.17
N PHE A 111 3.05 23.14 16.66
CA PHE A 111 1.85 23.90 17.01
C PHE A 111 0.94 24.15 15.80
N ASN A 112 1.49 24.50 14.64
CA ASN A 112 0.72 24.64 13.40
C ASN A 112 0.04 23.32 13.01
N GLN A 113 0.71 22.19 13.22
CA GLN A 113 0.14 20.88 12.93
C GLN A 113 -0.98 20.51 13.94
N ILE A 114 -0.78 20.79 15.23
CA ILE A 114 -1.81 20.61 16.27
C ILE A 114 -3.02 21.49 15.97
N ASP A 115 -2.81 22.74 15.58
CA ASP A 115 -3.88 23.66 15.21
C ASP A 115 -4.66 23.14 14.00
N ARG A 116 -3.96 22.82 12.91
CA ARG A 116 -4.60 22.30 11.69
C ARG A 116 -5.35 20.99 11.92
N MET A 117 -4.78 20.04 12.66
CA MET A 117 -5.40 18.74 12.91
C MET A 117 -6.49 18.80 13.98
N GLY A 118 -6.20 19.44 15.11
CA GLY A 118 -7.08 19.53 16.27
C GLY A 118 -8.21 20.52 16.06
N VAL A 119 -7.90 21.80 15.82
CA VAL A 119 -8.93 22.86 15.66
C VAL A 119 -9.80 22.58 14.44
N GLY A 120 -9.21 22.08 13.36
CA GLY A 120 -9.96 21.68 12.17
C GLY A 120 -10.94 20.51 12.39
N ALA A 121 -10.79 19.71 13.45
CA ALA A 121 -11.69 18.61 13.78
C ALA A 121 -12.82 19.02 14.76
N ILE A 122 -12.65 20.12 15.51
CA ILE A 122 -13.60 20.57 16.54
C ILE A 122 -15.05 20.64 16.04
N PRO A 123 -15.37 21.27 14.88
CA PRO A 123 -16.77 21.41 14.47
C PRO A 123 -17.49 20.07 14.29
N VAL A 124 -16.79 19.08 13.74
CA VAL A 124 -17.35 17.75 13.50
C VAL A 124 -17.49 16.97 14.81
N VAL A 125 -16.49 17.05 15.70
CA VAL A 125 -16.55 16.37 17.01
C VAL A 125 -17.66 16.93 17.87
N VAL A 126 -17.83 18.25 17.93
CA VAL A 126 -18.89 18.91 18.71
C VAL A 126 -20.26 18.53 18.17
N LEU A 127 -20.46 18.63 16.85
CA LEU A 127 -21.73 18.29 16.22
C LEU A 127 -22.12 16.83 16.49
N MET A 128 -21.18 15.92 16.29
CA MET A 128 -21.43 14.49 16.46
C MET A 128 -21.63 14.12 17.94
N SER A 129 -20.86 14.71 18.85
CA SER A 129 -21.03 14.47 20.29
C SER A 129 -22.35 15.02 20.81
N ALA A 130 -22.82 16.16 20.28
CA ALA A 130 -24.13 16.70 20.64
C ALA A 130 -25.28 15.81 20.16
N ILE A 131 -25.22 15.35 18.90
CA ILE A 131 -26.24 14.45 18.32
C ILE A 131 -26.26 13.12 19.08
N VAL A 132 -25.10 12.49 19.27
CA VAL A 132 -25.00 11.21 20.00
C VAL A 132 -25.45 11.38 21.45
N GLY A 133 -25.02 12.45 22.13
CA GLY A 133 -25.45 12.75 23.49
C GLY A 133 -26.96 12.91 23.62
N ALA A 134 -27.60 13.60 22.67
CA ALA A 134 -29.06 13.75 22.63
C ALA A 134 -29.77 12.41 22.40
N ILE A 135 -29.25 11.56 21.51
CA ILE A 135 -29.79 10.22 21.26
C ILE A 135 -29.70 9.35 22.52
N VAL A 136 -28.54 9.34 23.18
CA VAL A 136 -28.33 8.58 24.41
C VAL A 136 -29.22 9.10 25.54
N ALA A 137 -29.36 10.41 25.69
CA ALA A 137 -30.23 11.00 26.69
C ALA A 137 -31.70 10.61 26.48
N GLN A 138 -32.18 10.66 25.23
CA GLN A 138 -33.55 10.26 24.90
C GLN A 138 -33.79 8.77 25.13
N GLN A 139 -32.85 7.91 24.72
CA GLN A 139 -32.96 6.46 24.94
C GLN A 139 -32.86 6.11 26.44
N GLY A 140 -31.96 6.77 27.17
CA GLY A 140 -31.80 6.61 28.61
C GLY A 140 -33.06 7.03 29.37
N ALA A 141 -33.65 8.16 29.01
CA ALA A 141 -34.92 8.62 29.57
C ALA A 141 -36.05 7.61 29.35
N TYR A 142 -36.21 7.15 28.10
CA TYR A 142 -37.22 6.14 27.79
C TYR A 142 -37.01 4.85 28.61
N GLN A 143 -35.76 4.38 28.71
CA GLN A 143 -35.45 3.16 29.44
C GLN A 143 -35.64 3.28 30.96
N LEU A 144 -35.23 4.40 31.56
CA LEU A 144 -35.34 4.63 33.01
C LEU A 144 -36.78 4.93 33.45
N SER A 145 -37.62 5.46 32.56
CA SER A 145 -39.03 5.72 32.83
C SER A 145 -39.80 4.45 33.20
N TYR A 146 -39.45 3.30 32.62
CA TYR A 146 -40.03 2.00 32.98
C TYR A 146 -39.77 1.60 34.43
N PHE A 147 -38.70 2.12 35.03
CA PHE A 147 -38.30 1.85 36.41
C PHE A 147 -38.68 2.99 37.36
N GLY A 148 -39.34 4.05 36.87
CA GLY A 148 -39.64 5.25 37.64
C GLY A 148 -38.39 6.06 38.04
N ALA A 149 -37.31 5.93 37.27
CA ALA A 149 -35.96 6.40 37.62
C ALA A 149 -35.50 7.62 36.78
N ASP A 150 -36.41 8.42 36.24
CA ASP A 150 -36.14 9.49 35.26
C ASP A 150 -35.08 10.51 35.72
N ILE A 151 -34.97 10.74 37.03
CA ILE A 151 -33.99 11.69 37.59
C ILE A 151 -32.53 11.26 37.37
N PHE A 152 -32.26 9.96 37.20
CA PHE A 152 -30.90 9.42 37.03
C PHE A 152 -30.40 9.46 35.59
N VAL A 153 -31.22 9.93 34.64
CA VAL A 153 -30.84 10.03 33.23
C VAL A 153 -29.63 10.94 33.04
N VAL A 154 -29.57 12.05 33.79
CA VAL A 154 -28.45 13.00 33.72
C VAL A 154 -27.15 12.33 34.19
N ASP A 155 -27.20 11.58 35.29
CA ASP A 155 -26.04 10.86 35.84
C ASP A 155 -25.57 9.77 34.87
N LEU A 156 -26.51 9.01 34.29
CA LEU A 156 -26.21 7.99 33.28
C LEU A 156 -25.49 8.60 32.08
N VAL A 157 -26.06 9.65 31.49
CA VAL A 157 -25.48 10.33 30.32
C VAL A 157 -24.12 10.93 30.67
N GLY A 158 -24.02 11.61 31.82
CA GLY A 158 -22.78 12.23 32.28
C GLY A 158 -21.64 11.23 32.43
N VAL A 159 -21.87 10.12 33.14
CA VAL A 159 -20.86 9.07 33.33
C VAL A 159 -20.48 8.43 32.00
N LEU A 160 -21.45 8.10 31.16
CA LEU A 160 -21.22 7.38 29.91
C LEU A 160 -20.46 8.23 28.89
N ILE A 161 -20.80 9.52 28.76
CA ILE A 161 -20.09 10.45 27.88
C ILE A 161 -18.66 10.70 28.40
N LEU A 162 -18.48 10.96 29.69
CA LEU A 162 -17.16 11.29 30.23
C LEU A 162 -16.20 10.09 30.24
N ARG A 163 -16.70 8.88 30.48
CA ARG A 163 -15.87 7.69 30.67
C ARG A 163 -15.56 6.96 29.36
N GLU A 164 -16.50 6.92 28.42
CA GLU A 164 -16.43 6.04 27.26
C GLU A 164 -16.63 6.80 25.96
N LEU A 165 -17.85 7.33 25.74
CA LEU A 165 -18.23 7.82 24.42
C LEU A 165 -17.50 9.11 24.03
N GLY A 166 -17.26 10.03 24.95
CA GLY A 166 -16.59 11.30 24.64
C GLY A 166 -15.16 11.08 24.13
N VAL A 167 -14.41 10.20 24.81
CA VAL A 167 -13.04 9.85 24.41
C VAL A 167 -13.04 9.05 23.11
N LEU A 168 -13.93 8.07 22.98
CA LEU A 168 -14.01 7.21 21.78
C LEU A 168 -14.40 8.00 20.53
N MET A 169 -15.42 8.85 20.63
CA MET A 169 -15.86 9.72 19.52
C MET A 169 -14.76 10.68 19.11
N THR A 170 -14.11 11.34 20.08
CA THR A 170 -13.01 12.27 19.80
C THR A 170 -11.85 11.55 19.09
N ALA A 171 -11.44 10.38 19.57
CA ALA A 171 -10.35 9.61 18.98
C ALA A 171 -10.65 9.19 17.54
N ILE A 172 -11.82 8.59 17.29
CA ILE A 172 -12.21 8.11 15.96
C ILE A 172 -12.35 9.28 14.98
N MET A 173 -12.97 10.38 15.40
CA MET A 173 -13.19 11.55 14.55
C MET A 173 -11.89 12.26 14.18
N ILE A 174 -11.00 12.47 15.15
CA ILE A 174 -9.69 13.09 14.89
C ILE A 174 -8.87 12.20 13.96
N ALA A 175 -8.83 10.88 14.22
CA ALA A 175 -8.12 9.94 13.36
C ALA A 175 -8.68 9.92 11.93
N GLY A 176 -10.01 9.87 11.79
CA GLY A 176 -10.67 9.84 10.48
C GLY A 176 -10.47 11.12 9.67
N ARG A 177 -10.75 12.29 10.26
CA ARG A 177 -10.63 13.58 9.57
C ARG A 177 -9.19 13.91 9.23
N SER A 178 -8.30 13.83 10.22
CA SER A 178 -6.89 14.20 10.02
C SER A 178 -6.16 13.18 9.14
N GLY A 179 -6.41 11.88 9.32
CA GLY A 179 -5.83 10.83 8.48
C GLY A 179 -6.26 10.94 7.01
N SER A 180 -7.55 11.22 6.75
CA SER A 180 -8.04 11.43 5.39
C SER A 180 -7.45 12.70 4.75
N ALA A 181 -7.35 13.80 5.50
CA ALA A 181 -6.74 15.03 5.02
C ALA A 181 -5.25 14.85 4.67
N ILE A 182 -4.49 14.18 5.54
CA ILE A 182 -3.06 13.88 5.31
C ILE A 182 -2.90 12.98 4.09
N THR A 183 -3.74 11.94 3.97
CA THR A 183 -3.70 11.01 2.82
C THR A 183 -4.02 11.73 1.51
N ALA A 184 -5.02 12.60 1.51
CA ALA A 184 -5.39 13.40 0.34
C ALA A 184 -4.28 14.39 -0.06
N GLU A 185 -3.62 15.01 0.92
CA GLU A 185 -2.51 15.94 0.69
C GLU A 185 -1.30 15.20 0.09
N ILE A 186 -0.85 14.10 0.71
CA ILE A 186 0.27 13.30 0.18
C ILE A 186 -0.08 12.70 -1.19
N GLY A 187 -1.33 12.25 -1.37
CA GLY A 187 -1.82 11.75 -2.65
C GLY A 187 -1.75 12.82 -3.75
N SER A 188 -2.20 14.05 -3.46
CA SER A 188 -2.10 15.17 -4.40
C SER A 188 -0.65 15.54 -4.71
N MET A 189 0.25 15.52 -3.73
CA MET A 189 1.67 15.81 -3.94
C MET A 189 2.32 14.74 -4.83
N LYS A 190 1.93 13.47 -4.66
CA LYS A 190 2.39 12.36 -5.50
C LYS A 190 1.87 12.50 -6.94
N MET A 191 0.60 12.87 -7.14
CA MET A 191 0.04 13.09 -8.48
C MET A 191 0.70 14.27 -9.22
N ARG A 192 1.23 15.26 -8.49
CA ARG A 192 1.96 16.42 -9.04
C ARG A 192 3.46 16.22 -9.14
N GLU A 193 3.96 15.01 -8.88
CA GLU A 193 5.39 14.66 -8.89
C GLU A 193 6.25 15.44 -7.87
N GLU A 194 5.64 16.17 -6.92
CA GLU A 194 6.35 16.93 -5.90
C GLU A 194 7.20 16.02 -4.99
N VAL A 195 6.72 14.80 -4.73
CA VAL A 195 7.43 13.79 -3.93
C VAL A 195 8.71 13.32 -4.63
N ASP A 196 8.69 13.21 -5.96
CA ASP A 196 9.85 12.78 -6.73
C ASP A 196 10.84 13.93 -6.94
N ALA A 197 10.34 15.17 -7.06
CA ALA A 197 11.18 16.36 -7.05
C ALA A 197 12.04 16.44 -5.78
N LEU A 198 11.47 16.10 -4.60
CA LEU A 198 12.24 16.03 -3.34
C LEU A 198 13.41 15.04 -3.41
N LYS A 199 13.24 13.90 -4.08
CA LYS A 199 14.32 12.90 -4.25
C LYS A 199 15.41 13.43 -5.18
N VAL A 200 15.05 14.13 -6.25
CA VAL A 200 16.01 14.70 -7.22
C VAL A 200 16.92 15.74 -6.57
N ILE A 201 16.37 16.56 -5.66
CA ILE A 201 17.16 17.54 -4.90
C ILE A 201 17.94 16.94 -3.71
N GLY A 202 17.95 15.60 -3.58
CA GLY A 202 18.72 14.89 -2.56
C GLY A 202 18.10 14.89 -1.17
N LEU A 203 16.83 15.29 -1.02
CA LEU A 203 16.11 15.23 0.26
C LEU A 203 15.38 13.90 0.41
N ASN A 204 15.38 13.35 1.63
CA ASN A 204 14.58 12.17 1.96
C ASN A 204 13.10 12.57 2.14
N PRO A 205 12.17 12.13 1.28
CA PRO A 205 10.76 12.51 1.36
C PRO A 205 10.10 12.10 2.68
N ILE A 206 10.51 10.96 3.26
CA ILE A 206 9.97 10.47 4.54
C ILE A 206 10.33 11.47 5.67
N GLY A 207 11.59 11.92 5.71
CA GLY A 207 12.08 12.83 6.75
C GLY A 207 11.57 14.27 6.64
N VAL A 208 10.95 14.65 5.52
CA VAL A 208 10.42 16.00 5.26
C VAL A 208 8.89 16.02 5.32
N LEU A 209 8.22 15.06 4.69
CA LEU A 209 6.75 15.02 4.59
C LEU A 209 6.09 14.38 5.81
N VAL A 210 6.77 13.42 6.46
CA VAL A 210 6.22 12.72 7.64
C VAL A 210 6.68 13.39 8.93
N PHE A 211 7.87 14.01 8.94
CA PHE A 211 8.55 14.42 10.18
C PHE A 211 8.13 15.78 10.82
N PRO A 212 6.92 16.29 10.55
CA PRO A 212 6.25 17.12 11.56
C PRO A 212 4.76 16.75 11.79
N ARG A 213 4.25 15.70 11.15
CA ARG A 213 2.84 15.29 11.15
C ARG A 213 2.60 14.11 12.08
#